data_AF-A0A7Y0DCY8-F1
#
_entry.id   AF-A0A7Y0DCY8-F1
#
_cell.length_a   1.000
_cell.length_b   1.000
_cell.length_c   1.000
_cell.angle_alpha   90.00
_cell.angle_beta   90.00
_cell.angle_gamma   90.00
#
_symmetry.space_group_name_H-M   'P 1'
#
loop_
_entity.id
_entity.type
_entity.pdbx_description
1 polymer ?
#
loop_
_entity_poly.entity_id
_entity_poly.type
_entity_poly.pdbx_seq_one_letter_code
_entity_poly.pdbx_strand_id
1 'polypeptide(L)'
;MAEHGMFATTELVPLLSARGIALSSSQVHRLVTGTPERLSLPVLAALCDIFATDPAELITTAASNVGLRKKVTASGESLSPATLAALRPKRARIIDPDQ
;
A
#
# COMPACT_ATOMS: atom_id res chain seq x y z
N MET A 1 -14.92 7.36 19.76
CA MET A 1 -14.42 7.57 21.14
C MET A 1 -15.36 8.42 21.99
N ALA A 2 -15.58 9.70 21.67
CA ALA A 2 -16.48 10.57 22.46
C ALA A 2 -17.91 10.03 22.58
N GLU A 3 -18.43 9.41 21.51
CA GLU A 3 -19.74 8.73 21.51
C GLU A 3 -19.83 7.58 22.53
N HIS A 4 -18.69 7.00 22.93
CA HIS A 4 -18.59 5.98 23.97
C HIS A 4 -18.19 6.57 25.34
N GLY A 5 -18.35 7.88 25.53
CA GLY A 5 -18.03 8.58 26.78
C GLY A 5 -16.53 8.65 27.08
N MET A 6 -15.67 8.39 26.09
CA MET A 6 -14.22 8.38 26.26
C MET A 6 -13.59 9.68 25.75
N PHE A 7 -12.98 10.44 26.65
CA PHE A 7 -12.41 11.77 26.37
C PHE A 7 -10.88 11.81 26.46
N ALA A 8 -10.27 10.76 27.01
CA ALA A 8 -8.82 10.60 27.03
C ALA A 8 -8.41 9.26 26.40
N THR A 9 -7.36 9.25 25.58
CA THR A 9 -6.86 8.02 24.94
C THR A 9 -6.39 6.98 25.95
N THR A 10 -5.92 7.42 27.13
CA THR A 10 -5.50 6.54 28.23
C THR A 10 -6.63 5.70 28.80
N GLU A 11 -7.89 6.12 28.65
CA GLU A 11 -9.07 5.36 29.09
C GLU A 11 -9.24 4.06 28.28
N LEU A 12 -8.59 3.95 27.11
CA LEU A 12 -8.60 2.74 26.28
C LEU A 12 -7.66 1.63 26.81
N VAL A 13 -6.63 1.99 27.58
CA VAL A 13 -5.64 1.05 28.13
C VAL A 13 -6.29 -0.06 28.97
N PRO A 14 -7.14 0.22 29.97
CA PRO A 14 -7.79 -0.84 30.75
C PRO A 14 -8.74 -1.70 29.91
N LEU A 15 -9.40 -1.14 28.89
CA LEU A 15 -10.32 -1.89 28.03
C LEU A 15 -9.61 -2.88 27.11
N LEU A 16 -8.44 -2.50 26.60
CA LEU A 16 -7.57 -3.38 25.83
C LEU A 16 -6.97 -4.47 26.72
N SER A 17 -6.53 -4.10 27.93
CA SER A 17 -5.99 -5.05 28.91
C SER A 17 -7.01 -6.12 29.31
N ALA A 18 -8.28 -5.75 29.49
CA ALA A 18 -9.38 -6.69 29.76
C ALA A 18 -9.58 -7.74 28.65
N ARG A 19 -9.10 -7.46 27.43
CA ARG A 19 -9.12 -8.37 26.26
C ARG A 19 -7.78 -9.07 26.04
N GLY A 20 -6.87 -8.99 27.01
CA GLY A 20 -5.54 -9.61 26.94
C GLY A 20 -4.52 -8.81 26.11
N ILE A 21 -4.80 -7.54 25.80
CA ILE A 21 -3.95 -6.69 24.97
C ILE A 21 -3.28 -5.65 25.86
N ALA A 22 -2.03 -5.90 26.22
CA ALA A 22 -1.22 -4.97 26.99
C ALA A 22 -0.50 -3.99 26.05
N LEU A 23 -0.93 -2.73 26.03
CA LEU A 23 -0.25 -1.62 25.36
C LEU A 23 0.04 -0.50 26.36
N SER A 24 1.20 0.12 26.22
CA SER A 24 1.53 1.33 26.98
C SER A 24 0.66 2.52 26.53
N SER A 25 0.50 3.52 27.40
CA SER A 25 -0.25 4.75 27.09
C SER A 25 0.29 5.45 25.84
N SER A 26 1.61 5.43 25.61
CA SER A 26 2.22 6.00 24.41
C SER A 26 1.86 5.23 23.14
N GLN A 27 1.82 3.89 23.21
CA GLN A 27 1.37 3.06 22.08
C GLN A 27 -0.10 3.30 21.75
N VAL A 28 -0.95 3.40 22.77
CA VAL A 28 -2.38 3.72 22.60
C VAL A 28 -2.55 5.12 22.01
N HIS A 29 -1.82 6.11 22.51
CA HIS A 29 -1.86 7.46 21.94
C HIS A 29 -1.50 7.44 20.46
N ARG A 30 -0.37 6.82 20.08
CA ARG A 30 0.05 6.73 18.67
C ARG A 30 -0.97 6.01 17.78
N LEU A 31 -1.63 4.98 18.31
CA LEU A 31 -2.68 4.22 17.61
C LEU A 31 -3.90 5.08 17.31
N VAL A 32 -4.28 5.98 18.22
CA VAL A 32 -5.50 6.80 18.10
C VAL A 32 -5.23 8.11 17.36
N THR A 33 -4.07 8.74 17.56
CA THR A 33 -3.79 10.09 17.01
C THR A 33 -3.13 10.07 15.64
N GLY A 34 -2.61 8.93 15.18
CA GLY A 34 -1.92 8.81 13.90
C GLY A 34 -2.43 7.62 13.09
N THR A 35 -2.11 7.59 11.80
CA THR A 35 -2.43 6.45 10.93
C THR A 35 -1.37 5.36 11.10
N PRO A 36 -1.67 4.20 11.68
CA PRO A 36 -0.69 3.13 11.83
C PRO A 36 -0.37 2.48 10.48
N GLU A 37 0.91 2.24 10.19
CA GLU A 37 1.32 1.46 9.02
C GLU A 37 1.05 -0.05 9.21
N ARG A 38 1.05 -0.49 10.48
CA ARG A 38 0.87 -1.88 10.87
C ARG A 38 -0.03 -1.94 12.10
N LEU A 39 -1.02 -2.82 12.03
CA LEU A 39 -1.96 -3.10 13.11
C LEU A 39 -2.09 -4.62 13.25
N SER A 40 -2.12 -5.12 14.49
CA SER A 40 -2.40 -6.53 14.72
C SER A 40 -3.91 -6.79 14.68
N LEU A 41 -4.32 -7.95 14.17
CA LEU A 41 -5.74 -8.33 14.13
C LEU A 41 -6.39 -8.39 15.52
N PRO A 42 -5.74 -8.86 16.60
CA PRO A 42 -6.32 -8.80 17.94
C PRO A 42 -6.65 -7.36 18.39
N VAL A 43 -5.77 -6.40 18.09
CA VAL A 43 -6.04 -4.98 18.42
C VAL A 43 -7.23 -4.48 17.61
N LEU A 44 -7.29 -4.77 16.31
CA LEU A 44 -8.43 -4.40 15.48
C LEU A 44 -9.75 -4.98 16.04
N ALA A 45 -9.77 -6.27 16.33
CA ALA A 45 -10.95 -6.95 16.87
C ALA A 45 -11.38 -6.36 18.23
N ALA A 46 -10.41 -6.03 19.09
CA ALA A 46 -10.72 -5.40 20.37
C ALA A 46 -11.27 -3.97 20.20
N LEU A 47 -10.77 -3.19 19.24
CA LEU A 47 -11.32 -1.86 18.95
C LEU A 47 -12.76 -1.95 18.43
N CYS A 48 -13.03 -2.87 17.52
CA CYS A 48 -14.38 -3.17 17.03
C CYS A 48 -15.32 -3.54 18.19
N ASP A 49 -14.88 -4.41 19.10
CA ASP A 49 -15.67 -4.83 20.26
C ASP A 49 -15.89 -3.70 21.29
N ILE A 50 -14.88 -2.86 21.52
CA ILE A 50 -14.98 -1.70 22.45
C ILE A 50 -15.95 -0.65 21.92
N PHE A 51 -15.90 -0.38 20.61
CA PHE A 51 -16.71 0.66 19.98
C PHE A 51 -17.99 0.11 19.32
N ALA A 52 -18.25 -1.19 19.40
CA ALA A 52 -19.38 -1.85 18.73
C ALA A 52 -19.47 -1.48 17.23
N THR A 53 -18.31 -1.37 16.56
CA THR A 53 -18.19 -0.99 15.15
C THR A 53 -17.59 -2.10 14.31
N ASP A 54 -17.90 -2.09 13.02
CA ASP A 54 -17.31 -3.01 12.06
C ASP A 54 -15.91 -2.57 11.59
N PRO A 55 -15.03 -3.50 11.15
CA PRO A 55 -13.70 -3.16 10.65
C PRO A 55 -13.71 -2.17 9.47
N ALA A 56 -14.75 -2.22 8.64
CA ALA A 56 -14.93 -1.32 7.50
C ALA A 56 -15.19 0.13 7.90
N GLU A 57 -15.69 0.36 9.12
CA GLU A 57 -15.89 1.70 9.68
C GLU A 57 -14.60 2.28 10.26
N LEU A 58 -13.66 1.41 10.65
CA LEU A 58 -12.34 1.80 11.15
C LEU A 58 -11.29 1.92 10.03
N ILE A 59 -11.41 1.13 8.97
CA ILE A 59 -10.43 1.02 7.90
C ILE A 59 -11.09 1.28 6.54
N THR A 60 -10.83 2.46 5.98
CA THR A 60 -11.24 2.79 4.61
C THR A 60 -10.33 2.07 3.61
N THR A 61 -10.85 1.06 2.93
CA THR A 61 -10.13 0.38 1.84
C THR A 61 -10.46 1.04 0.50
N ALA A 62 -9.47 1.68 -0.13
CA ALA A 62 -9.56 2.09 -1.52
C ALA A 62 -8.86 1.06 -2.40
N ALA A 63 -9.61 0.09 -2.92
CA ALA A 63 -9.10 -0.80 -3.95
C ALA A 63 -9.03 -0.04 -5.28
N SER A 64 -7.91 0.64 -5.53
CA SER A 64 -7.58 1.06 -6.88
C SER A 64 -6.88 -0.10 -7.58
N ASN A 65 -7.55 -0.70 -8.56
CA ASN A 65 -6.82 -1.47 -9.57
C ASN A 65 -5.89 -0.47 -10.25
N VAL A 66 -4.61 -0.44 -9.81
CA VAL A 66 -3.56 0.24 -10.55
C VAL A 66 -3.47 -0.51 -11.86
N GLY A 67 -4.18 -0.02 -12.87
CA GLY A 67 -4.19 -0.61 -14.19
C GLY A 67 -2.73 -0.83 -14.56
N LEU A 68 -2.37 -2.09 -14.82
CA LEU A 68 -1.06 -2.43 -15.38
C LEU A 68 -0.81 -1.40 -16.47
N ARG A 69 0.28 -0.62 -16.37
CA ARG A 69 0.65 0.32 -17.43
C ARG A 69 0.56 -0.47 -18.72
N LYS A 70 -0.43 -0.18 -19.57
CA LYS A 70 -0.43 -0.68 -20.93
C LYS A 70 0.94 -0.27 -21.45
N LYS A 71 1.80 -1.24 -21.74
CA LYS A 71 2.95 -0.99 -22.60
C LYS A 71 2.35 -0.24 -23.77
N VAL A 72 2.76 1.00 -23.96
CA VAL A 72 2.46 1.73 -25.17
C VAL A 72 3.12 0.90 -26.27
N THR A 73 2.36 -0.03 -26.85
CA THR A 73 2.57 -0.38 -28.24
C THR A 73 2.32 0.94 -28.93
N ALA A 74 3.41 1.59 -29.35
CA ALA A 74 3.31 2.78 -30.18
C ALA A 74 2.22 2.49 -31.20
N SER A 75 1.22 3.36 -31.27
CA SER A 75 0.28 3.39 -32.38
C SER A 75 1.07 3.87 -33.61
N GLY A 76 1.98 3.02 -34.06
CA GLY A 76 2.71 3.11 -35.29
C GLY A 76 2.54 1.73 -35.89
N GLU A 77 2.09 1.70 -37.14
CA GLU A 77 1.94 0.50 -37.95
C GLU A 77 2.98 -0.55 -37.57
N SER A 78 2.54 -1.78 -37.31
CA SER A 78 3.47 -2.89 -37.14
C SER A 78 4.31 -2.97 -38.42
N LEU A 79 5.56 -2.51 -38.38
CA LEU A 79 6.44 -2.52 -39.53
C LEU A 79 6.51 -3.96 -40.01
N SER A 80 6.12 -4.18 -41.27
CA SER A 80 6.23 -5.48 -41.91
C SER A 80 7.65 -6.05 -41.72
N PRO A 81 7.82 -7.38 -41.69
CA PRO A 81 9.14 -8.00 -41.60
C PRO A 81 10.10 -7.52 -42.71
N ALA A 82 9.57 -7.11 -43.86
CA ALA A 82 10.36 -6.50 -44.94
C ALA A 82 10.94 -5.13 -44.55
N THR A 83 10.16 -4.26 -43.93
CA THR A 83 10.65 -2.97 -43.40
C THR A 83 11.65 -3.14 -42.26
N LEU A 84 11.45 -4.12 -41.36
CA LEU A 84 12.44 -4.44 -40.32
C LEU A 84 13.75 -4.98 -40.91
N ALA A 85 13.69 -5.74 -42.01
CA ALA A 85 14.88 -6.22 -42.71
C ALA A 85 15.67 -5.06 -43.36
N ALA A 86 14.99 -4.01 -43.83
CA ALA A 86 15.62 -2.82 -44.39
C ALA A 86 16.33 -1.93 -43.35
N LEU A 87 15.88 -1.95 -42.09
CA LEU A 87 16.53 -1.22 -40.97
C LEU A 87 17.66 -2.01 -40.28
N ARG A 88 18.14 -3.11 -40.87
CA ARG A 88 19.24 -3.88 -40.28
C ARG A 88 20.53 -3.06 -40.22
N PRO A 89 21.19 -2.95 -39.05
CA PRO A 89 22.47 -2.28 -38.96
C PRO A 89 23.50 -2.97 -39.86
N LYS A 90 24.22 -2.18 -40.67
CA LYS A 90 25.35 -2.69 -41.46
C LYS A 90 26.43 -3.18 -40.50
N ARG A 91 26.99 -4.36 -40.77
CA ARG A 91 28.14 -4.88 -40.01
C ARG A 91 29.27 -3.87 -40.05
N ALA A 92 29.80 -3.52 -38.88
CA ALA A 92 31.02 -2.73 -38.79
C ALA A 92 32.17 -3.52 -39.41
N ARG A 93 32.98 -2.86 -40.24
CA ARG A 93 34.25 -3.38 -40.72
C ARG A 93 35.35 -2.70 -39.90
N ILE A 94 36.07 -3.49 -39.11
CA ILE A 94 37.22 -3.00 -38.37
C ILE A 94 38.34 -2.81 -39.39
N ILE A 95 38.87 -1.60 -39.49
CA ILE A 95 40.09 -1.27 -40.24
C ILE A 95 41.17 -0.98 -39.21
N ASP A 96 42.33 -1.61 -39.36
CA ASP A 96 43.52 -1.27 -38.57
C ASP A 96 44.06 0.07 -39.09
N PRO A 97 44.29 1.07 -38.23
CA PRO A 97 44.69 2.42 -38.66
C PRO A 97 46.16 2.54 -39.11
N ASP A 98 46.87 1.41 -39.32
CA ASP A 98 48.32 1.40 -39.65
C ASP A 98 48.68 0.45 -40.81
N GLN A 99 47.81 0.37 -41.83
CA GLN A 99 48.17 -0.09 -43.19
C GLN A 99 47.86 0.96 -44.24
#